data_AF-A0A7K1DS22-F1
#
_entry.id   AF-A0A7K1DS22-F1
#
_cell.length_a   1.000
_cell.length_b   1.000
_cell.length_c   1.000
_cell.angle_alpha   90.00
_cell.angle_beta   90.00
_cell.angle_gamma   90.00
#
_symmetry.space_group_name_H-M   'P 1'
#
loop_
_entity.id
_entity.type
_entity.pdbx_description
1 polymer ?
#
loop_
_entity_poly.entity_id
_entity_poly.type
_entity_poly.pdbx_seq_one_letter_code
_entity_poly.pdbx_strand_id
1 'polypeptide(L)' 'MVLTKTRQRDVLGHSALRPDGTAKVKGDFAFSSDLWAENMLWGATLRSPHPHARIVSIDLSKAWKVTGV' A
#
# COMPACT_ATOMS: atom_id res chain seq x y z
N MET A 1 -3.60 -47.91 0.77
CA MET A 1 -4.86 -47.17 0.49
C MET A 1 -4.79 -45.83 1.20
N VAL A 2 -4.30 -44.78 0.52
CA VAL A 2 -4.17 -43.45 1.13
C VAL A 2 -5.50 -42.73 0.91
N LEU A 3 -6.25 -42.51 1.99
CA LEU A 3 -7.47 -41.72 1.98
C LEU A 3 -7.09 -40.25 1.80
N THR A 4 -7.11 -39.75 0.56
CA THR A 4 -7.02 -38.32 0.28
C THR A 4 -8.33 -37.68 0.75
N LYS A 5 -8.36 -37.24 2.01
CA LYS A 5 -9.51 -36.52 2.58
C LYS A 5 -9.58 -35.15 1.91
N THR A 6 -10.43 -35.01 0.90
CA THR A 6 -10.76 -33.71 0.30
C THR A 6 -11.34 -32.82 1.39
N ARG A 7 -10.52 -31.94 1.98
CA ARG A 7 -11.02 -30.94 2.93
C ARG A 7 -12.02 -30.06 2.17
N GLN A 8 -13.29 -30.07 2.58
CA GLN A 8 -14.25 -29.11 2.06
C GLN A 8 -13.70 -27.71 2.33
N ARG A 9 -13.46 -26.96 1.25
CA ARG A 9 -13.03 -25.57 1.32
C ARG A 9 -14.27 -24.71 1.53
N ASP A 10 -14.11 -23.59 2.23
CA ASP A 10 -15.11 -22.52 2.35
C ASP A 10 -16.37 -22.87 3.18
N VAL A 11 -16.19 -23.68 4.23
CA VAL A 11 -17.22 -23.91 5.26
C VAL A 11 -16.99 -22.96 6.43
N LEU A 12 -18.04 -22.28 6.88
CA LEU A 12 -18.00 -21.43 8.08
C LEU A 12 -17.47 -22.22 9.30
N GLY A 13 -16.62 -21.58 10.09
CA GLY A 13 -16.01 -22.19 11.28
C GLY A 13 -14.75 -23.03 11.03
N HIS A 14 -14.27 -23.14 9.78
CA HIS A 14 -13.01 -23.83 9.46
C HIS A 14 -11.87 -22.84 9.19
N SER A 15 -10.64 -23.25 9.52
CA SER A 15 -9.42 -22.50 9.15
C SER A 15 -9.21 -22.62 7.64
N ALA A 16 -9.71 -21.62 6.90
CA ALA A 16 -9.59 -21.55 5.45
C ALA A 16 -8.15 -21.24 5.03
N LEU A 17 -7.77 -21.76 3.85
CA LEU A 17 -6.52 -21.38 3.23
C LEU A 17 -6.62 -19.94 2.72
N ARG A 18 -5.60 -19.14 3.01
CA ARG A 18 -5.49 -17.76 2.58
C ARG A 18 -4.89 -17.70 1.16
N PRO A 19 -5.64 -17.34 0.10
CA PRO A 19 -5.15 -17.40 -1.28
C PRO A 19 -3.95 -16.49 -1.55
N ASP A 20 -3.90 -15.32 -0.89
CA ASP A 20 -2.79 -14.36 -0.97
C ASP A 20 -1.64 -14.68 -0.01
N GLY A 21 -1.77 -15.70 0.85
CA GLY A 21 -0.84 -15.97 1.94
C GLY A 21 0.55 -16.33 1.44
N THR A 22 0.65 -17.25 0.49
CA THR A 22 1.94 -17.70 -0.06
C THR A 22 2.69 -16.57 -0.77
N ALA A 23 2.01 -15.78 -1.60
CA ALA A 23 2.65 -14.67 -2.31
C ALA A 23 3.15 -13.59 -1.34
N LYS A 24 2.39 -13.30 -0.27
CA LYS A 24 2.79 -12.33 0.75
C LYS A 24 4.01 -12.75 1.57
N VAL A 25 4.10 -14.01 1.98
CA VAL A 25 5.25 -14.49 2.78
C VAL A 25 6.52 -14.69 1.95
N LYS A 26 6.39 -14.83 0.63
CA LYS A 26 7.52 -14.94 -0.29
C LYS A 26 8.03 -13.59 -0.79
N GLY A 27 7.23 -12.52 -0.65
CA GLY A 27 7.53 -11.22 -1.26
C GLY A 27 7.13 -11.11 -2.74
N ASP A 28 6.34 -12.05 -3.25
CA ASP A 28 5.85 -12.06 -4.64
C ASP A 28 4.58 -11.20 -4.82
N PHE A 29 3.92 -10.82 -3.71
CA PHE A 29 2.70 -10.03 -3.74
C PHE A 29 3.05 -8.54 -3.91
N ALA A 30 2.62 -7.93 -5.02
CA ALA A 30 2.81 -6.50 -5.25
C ALA A 30 1.85 -5.67 -4.37
N PHE A 31 2.42 -4.85 -3.50
CA PHE A 31 1.72 -3.77 -2.79
C PHE A 31 1.80 -2.47 -3.60
N SER A 32 0.98 -1.47 -3.24
CA SER A 32 0.94 -0.19 -3.97
C SER A 32 2.29 0.52 -4.05
N SER A 33 3.18 0.31 -3.07
CA SER A 33 4.55 0.85 -3.05
C SER A 33 5.49 0.20 -4.07
N ASP A 34 5.14 -1.00 -4.53
CA ASP A 34 5.97 -1.79 -5.45
C ASP A 34 5.58 -1.51 -6.91
N LEU A 35 4.43 -0.86 -7.10
CA LEU A 35 3.94 -0.45 -8.41
C LEU A 35 4.79 0.69 -8.96
N TRP A 36 5.00 0.67 -10.28
CA TRP A 36 5.68 1.73 -11.00
C TRP A 36 5.05 1.89 -12.38
N ALA A 37 5.24 3.07 -12.95
CA ALA A 37 4.89 3.37 -14.34
C ALA A 37 5.92 4.35 -14.91
N GLU A 38 6.05 4.38 -16.24
CA GLU A 38 6.86 5.39 -16.91
C GLU A 38 6.33 6.79 -16.56
N ASN A 39 7.24 7.72 -16.25
CA ASN A 39 6.92 9.10 -15.83
C ASN A 39 6.09 9.22 -14.53
N MET A 40 6.04 8.17 -13.70
CA MET A 40 5.40 8.26 -12.38
C MET A 40 6.11 9.28 -11.48
N LEU A 41 5.36 10.25 -10.98
CA LEU A 41 5.85 11.27 -10.04
C LEU A 41 5.75 10.76 -8.60
N TRP A 42 6.66 11.26 -7.75
CA TRP A 42 6.62 11.06 -6.31
C TRP A 42 6.08 12.30 -5.61
N GLY A 43 5.01 12.12 -4.83
CA GLY A 43 4.39 13.20 -4.07
C GLY A 43 4.76 13.16 -2.59
N ALA A 44 4.92 14.34 -1.98
CA ALA A 44 5.05 14.50 -0.54
C ALA A 44 4.08 15.57 -0.04
N THR A 45 3.52 15.37 1.16
CA THR A 45 2.55 16.29 1.75
C THR A 45 3.17 17.05 2.92
N LEU A 46 3.23 18.39 2.82
CA LEU A 46 3.44 19.24 3.99
C LEU A 46 2.18 19.24 4.83
N ARG A 47 2.26 18.73 6.07
CA ARG A 47 1.09 18.62 6.96
C ARG A 47 1.04 19.78 7.95
N SER A 48 -0.20 20.16 8.30
CA SER A 48 -0.44 21.22 9.28
C SER A 48 0.20 20.84 10.63
N PRO A 49 0.98 21.74 11.25
CA PRO A 49 1.40 21.58 12.64
C PRO A 49 0.30 21.98 13.64
N HIS A 50 -0.82 22.53 13.15
CA HIS A 50 -1.92 23.01 13.97
C HIS A 50 -3.16 22.12 13.83
N PRO A 51 -3.83 21.74 14.94
CA PRO A 51 -5.07 20.95 14.90
C PRO A 51 -6.25 21.76 14.36
N HIS A 52 -6.25 23.09 14.54
CA HIS A 52 -7.22 24.00 13.97
C HIS A 52 -6.57 25.38 13.73
N ALA A 53 -6.60 25.85 12.50
CA ALA A 53 -6.09 27.16 12.11
C ALA A 53 -6.72 27.60 10.78
N ARG A 54 -6.77 28.91 10.54
CA ARG A 54 -7.06 29.46 9.21
C ARG A 54 -5.77 29.48 8.39
N ILE A 55 -5.80 28.95 7.17
CA ILE A 55 -4.69 29.12 6.22
C ILE A 55 -4.75 30.55 5.71
N VAL A 56 -3.72 31.35 6.01
CA VAL A 56 -3.60 32.74 5.54
C VAL A 56 -2.75 32.82 4.27
N SER A 57 -1.68 32.04 4.20
CA SER A 57 -0.80 31.97 3.04
C SER A 57 -0.06 30.63 2.98
N ILE A 58 0.48 30.30 1.80
CA ILE A 58 1.39 29.18 1.56
C ILE A 58 2.52 29.71 0.67
N ASP A 59 3.76 29.60 1.13
CA ASP A 59 4.95 29.97 0.34
C ASP A 59 5.64 28.71 -0.20
N LEU A 60 5.57 28.53 -1.53
CA LEU A 60 6.17 27.40 -2.25
C LEU A 60 7.54 27.75 -2.86
N SER A 61 8.04 28.97 -2.69
CA SER A 61 9.22 29.48 -3.41
C SER A 61 10.50 28.67 -3.18
N LYS A 62 10.64 28.06 -2.00
CA LYS A 62 11.78 27.18 -1.69
C LYS A 62 11.63 25.81 -2.34
N ALA A 63 10.42 25.27 -2.43
CA ALA A 63 10.16 23.97 -3.03
C ALA A 63 10.51 23.98 -4.52
N TRP A 64 10.08 25.00 -5.28
CA TRP A 64 10.36 25.13 -6.72
C TRP A 64 11.83 25.36 -7.08
N LYS A 65 12.69 25.64 -6.10
CA LYS A 65 14.15 25.75 -6.32
C LYS A 65 14.86 24.40 -6.24
N VAL A 66 14.16 23.35 -5.82
CA VAL A 66 14.71 21.99 -5.75
C VAL A 66 14.59 21.35 -7.13
N THR A 67 15.71 20.91 -7.70
CA THR A 67 15.71 20.20 -8.99
C THR A 67 14.86 18.93 -8.91
N GLY A 68 13.91 18.77 -9.84
CA GLY A 68 13.00 17.61 -9.87
C GLY A 68 11.71 17.80 -9.08
N VAL A 69 11.52 18.98 -8.47
CA VAL A 69 10.24 19.47 -7.93
C VAL A 69 9.58 20.43 -8.93
#